data_AF-A0A2K6ARM8-F1
#
_entry.id   AF-A0A2K6ARM8-F1
#
_cell.length_a   1.000
_cell.length_b   1.000
_cell.length_c   1.000
_cell.angle_alpha   90.00
_cell.angle_beta   90.00
_cell.angle_gamma   90.00
#
_symmetry.space_group_name_H-M   'P 1'
#
loop_
_entity.id
_entity.type
_entity.pdbx_description
1 polymer ?
#
loop_
_entity_poly.entity_id
_entity_poly.type
_entity_poly.pdbx_seq_one_letter_code
_entity_poly.pdbx_strand_id
1 'polypeptide(L)' 'FWEVISDEHAIDSAGTCHGDSRLQLERMEVYYKEACGGRYVPRPVLVDLEPGIMDSVRSGPFRQIFRPDNFIF' A
#
# COMPACT_ATOMS: atom_id res chain seq x y z
N PHE A 1 4.18 -8.55 -3.66
CA PHE A 1 2.94 -8.13 -4.36
C PHE A 1 2.75 -6.63 -4.25
N TRP A 2 2.48 -6.08 -3.05
CA TRP A 2 2.21 -4.65 -2.88
C TRP A 2 3.33 -3.73 -3.39
N GLU A 3 4.60 -4.15 -3.30
CA GLU A 3 5.73 -3.40 -3.87
C GLU A 3 5.63 -3.30 -5.39
N VAL A 4 5.47 -4.44 -6.07
CA VAL A 4 5.36 -4.51 -7.54
C VAL A 4 4.20 -3.66 -8.07
N ILE A 5 3.02 -3.78 -7.46
CA ILE A 5 1.85 -2.99 -7.91
C ILE A 5 1.98 -1.50 -7.52
N SER A 6 2.73 -1.17 -6.46
CA SER A 6 3.07 0.23 -6.18
C SER A 6 3.99 0.79 -7.26
N ASP A 7 5.00 0.03 -7.67
CA ASP A 7 5.92 0.42 -8.74
C ASP A 7 5.19 0.57 -10.08
N GLU A 8 4.29 -0.36 -10.42
CA GLU A 8 3.46 -0.28 -11.63
C GLU A 8 2.61 0.99 -11.66
N HIS A 9 2.04 1.40 -10.53
CA HIS A 9 1.22 2.62 -10.41
C HIS A 9 2.04 3.87 -10.03
N ALA A 10 3.37 3.79 -10.01
CA ALA A 10 4.28 4.85 -9.58
C ALA A 10 3.92 5.46 -8.21
N ILE A 11 3.49 4.62 -7.26
CA ILE A 11 3.23 5.01 -5.88
C ILE A 11 4.51 4.80 -5.07
N ASP A 12 4.97 5.83 -4.39
CA ASP A 12 6.16 5.75 -3.53
C ASP A 12 5.85 5.11 -2.16
N SER A 13 6.90 4.91 -1.36
CA SER A 13 6.79 4.35 -0.01
C SER A 13 6.03 5.23 0.99
N ALA A 14 5.77 6.50 0.68
CA ALA A 14 4.93 7.40 1.46
C ALA A 14 3.45 7.36 1.03
N GLY A 15 3.16 6.74 -0.12
CA GLY A 15 1.84 6.64 -0.73
C GLY A 15 1.55 7.77 -1.72
N THR A 16 2.54 8.54 -2.15
CA THR A 16 2.35 9.59 -3.16
C THR A 16 2.43 8.97 -4.54
N CYS A 17 1.44 9.24 -5.39
CA CYS A 17 1.48 8.82 -6.79
C CYS A 17 2.24 9.86 -7.62
N HIS A 18 3.26 9.39 -8.35
CA HIS A 18 4.05 10.18 -9.30
C HIS A 18 3.79 9.78 -10.75
N GLY A 19 2.75 8.97 -10.98
CA GLY A 19 2.38 8.49 -12.31
C GLY A 19 1.89 9.63 -13.20
N ASP A 20 2.47 9.72 -14.39
CA ASP A 20 2.12 10.71 -15.42
C ASP A 20 1.39 10.07 -16.61
N SER A 21 1.51 8.75 -16.77
CA SER A 21 0.86 8.02 -17.86
C SER A 21 -0.56 7.58 -17.50
N ARG A 22 -1.45 7.62 -18.49
CA ARG A 22 -2.85 7.20 -18.31
C ARG A 22 -2.98 5.76 -17.78
N LEU A 23 -2.11 4.87 -18.23
CA LEU A 23 -2.12 3.46 -17.81
C LEU A 23 -1.80 3.29 -16.32
N GLN A 24 -0.91 4.10 -15.76
CA GLN A 24 -0.56 4.05 -14.33
C GLN A 24 -1.66 4.63 -13.44
N LEU A 25 -2.44 5.57 -13.96
CA LEU A 25 -3.56 6.18 -13.23
C LEU A 25 -4.87 5.38 -13.41
N GLU A 26 -4.93 4.50 -14.41
CA GLU A 26 -6.12 3.69 -14.68
C GLU A 26 -6.39 2.72 -13.52
N ARG A 27 -7.62 2.77 -12.99
CA ARG A 27 -8.18 1.80 -12.04
C ARG A 27 -7.39 1.60 -10.73
N MET A 28 -6.65 2.62 -10.27
CA MET A 28 -5.97 2.58 -8.96
C MET A 28 -6.93 2.22 -7.81
N GLU A 29 -8.18 2.66 -7.89
CA GLU A 29 -9.27 2.41 -6.93
C GLU A 29 -9.59 0.93 -6.64
N VAL A 30 -9.14 0.02 -7.51
CA VAL A 30 -9.32 -1.43 -7.32
C VAL A 30 -8.53 -1.90 -6.10
N TYR A 31 -7.28 -1.48 -5.96
CA TYR A 31 -6.37 -1.92 -4.90
C TYR A 31 -6.09 -0.84 -3.85
N TYR A 32 -6.15 0.42 -4.26
CA TYR A 32 -5.85 1.58 -3.42
C TYR A 32 -7.12 2.38 -3.11
N LYS A 33 -7.10 3.03 -1.95
CA LYS A 33 -8.04 4.08 -1.58
C LYS A 33 -7.26 5.39 -1.51
N GLU A 34 -7.74 6.42 -2.19
CA GLU A 34 -7.22 7.77 -2.01
C GLU A 34 -7.66 8.30 -0.63
N ALA A 35 -6.68 8.74 0.15
CA ALA A 35 -6.85 9.39 1.44
C ALA A 35 -6.59 10.90 1.31
N CYS A 36 -6.91 11.66 2.36
CA CYS A 36 -6.66 13.10 2.38
C CYS A 36 -5.20 13.43 2.06
N GLY A 37 -5.00 14.48 1.25
CA GLY A 37 -3.67 14.93 0.82
C GLY A 37 -3.08 14.15 -0.35
N GLY A 38 -3.91 13.47 -1.16
CA GLY A 38 -3.45 12.77 -2.36
C GLY A 38 -2.62 11.51 -2.08
N ARG A 39 -2.75 10.95 -0.86
CA ARG A 39 -2.05 9.73 -0.47
C ARG A 39 -2.88 8.50 -0.83
N TYR A 40 -2.27 7.55 -1.50
CA TYR A 40 -2.86 6.26 -1.85
C TYR A 40 -2.51 5.23 -0.80
N VAL A 41 -3.56 4.62 -0.23
CA VAL A 41 -3.47 3.64 0.84
C VAL A 41 -4.01 2.30 0.31
N PRO A 42 -3.21 1.22 0.34
CA PRO A 42 -3.67 -0.09 -0.11
C PRO A 42 -4.81 -0.59 0.78
N ARG A 43 -5.66 -1.47 0.23
CA ARG A 43 -6.82 -2.08 0.92
C ARG A 43 -6.61 -3.56 1.29
N PRO A 44 -5.54 -3.95 2.02
CA PRO A 44 -5.36 -5.34 2.43
C PRO A 44 -6.14 -5.66 3.71
N VAL A 45 -6.32 -6.96 3.93
CA VAL A 45 -6.56 -7.55 5.24
C VAL A 45 -5.37 -8.48 5.50
N LEU A 46 -4.57 -8.17 6.52
CA LEU A 46 -3.38 -8.95 6.88
C LEU A 46 -3.71 -9.74 8.14
N VAL A 47 -3.71 -11.07 8.03
CA VAL A 47 -4.09 -11.98 9.11
C VAL A 47 -2.92 -12.89 9.43
N ASP A 48 -2.53 -12.94 10.70
CA ASP A 48 -1.54 -13.88 11.21
C ASP A 48 -1.93 -14.36 12.61
N LEU A 49 -1.50 -15.55 13.01
CA LEU A 49 -1.66 -16.06 14.38
C LEU A 49 -0.38 -15.88 15.20
N GLU A 50 0.72 -15.49 14.56
CA GLU A 50 2.02 -15.23 15.19
C GLU A 50 2.35 -13.73 15.12
N PRO A 51 2.47 -13.03 16.26
CA PRO A 51 2.70 -11.59 16.25
C PRO A 51 4.03 -11.17 15.62
N GLY A 52 5.00 -12.09 15.52
CA GLY A 52 6.34 -11.82 14.96
C GLY A 52 6.36 -11.58 13.46
N ILE A 53 5.39 -12.09 12.68
CA ILE A 53 5.37 -11.87 11.22
C ILE A 53 4.95 -10.43 10.87
N MET A 54 4.18 -9.79 11.74
CA MET A 54 3.80 -8.38 11.56
C MET A 54 5.01 -7.44 11.52
N ASP A 55 6.08 -7.75 12.27
CA ASP A 55 7.31 -6.95 12.26
C ASP A 55 8.03 -7.01 10.91
N SER A 56 7.89 -8.12 10.18
CA SER A 56 8.49 -8.28 8.86
C SER A 56 7.81 -7.38 7.84
N VAL A 57 6.46 -7.32 7.82
CA VAL A 57 5.71 -6.39 6.97
C VAL A 57 6.00 -4.94 7.35
N ARG A 58 6.16 -4.66 8.65
CA ARG A 58 6.51 -3.34 9.18
C ARG A 58 7.97 -2.96 8.95
N SER A 59 8.86 -3.89 8.60
CA SER A 59 10.24 -3.58 8.22
C SER A 59 10.43 -3.25 6.74
N GLY A 60 9.42 -3.56 5.90
CA GLY A 60 9.51 -3.38 4.46
C GLY A 60 9.62 -1.91 4.01
N PRO A 61 10.06 -1.68 2.76
CA PRO A 61 10.18 -0.33 2.20
C PRO A 61 8.82 0.38 2.14
N PHE A 62 7.73 -0.35 1.90
CA PHE A 62 6.36 0.17 1.85
C PHE A 62 5.61 0.10 3.19
N ARG A 63 6.29 -0.07 4.33
CA ARG A 63 5.63 -0.18 5.64
C ARG A 63 4.65 0.97 5.96
N GLN A 64 4.92 2.17 5.45
CA GLN A 64 4.22 3.41 5.84
C GLN A 64 2.88 3.62 5.12
N ILE A 65 2.62 2.87 4.04
CA ILE A 65 1.34 2.95 3.32
C ILE A 65 0.27 2.07 3.98
N PHE A 66 0.66 1.05 4.76
CA PHE A 66 -0.29 0.17 5.43
C PHE A 66 -0.90 0.83 6.67
N ARG A 67 -2.23 0.76 6.81
CA ARG A 67 -2.91 1.20 8.02
C ARG A 67 -2.75 0.16 9.14
N PRO A 68 -2.49 0.58 10.39
CA PRO A 68 -2.48 -0.34 11.53
C PRO A 68 -3.79 -1.12 11.69
N ASP A 69 -4.92 -0.51 11.29
CA ASP A 69 -6.26 -1.10 11.35
C ASP A 69 -6.43 -2.33 10.43
N ASN A 70 -5.52 -2.53 9.47
CA ASN A 70 -5.60 -3.64 8.50
C ASN A 70 -4.96 -4.94 9.02
N PHE A 71 -4.35 -4.91 10.21
CA PHE A 71 -3.67 -6.06 10.81
C PHE A 71 -4.60 -6.74 11.82
N ILE A 72 -4.82 -8.04 11.64
CA ILE A 72 -5.58 -8.91 12.54
C ILE A 72 -4.60 -9.95 13.06
N PHE A 73 -4.50 -10.05 14.38
CA PHE A 73 -3.63 -10.98 15.10
C PHE A 73 -4.37 -11.53 16.33
#